data_AF-A0A9W9BTT7-F1
#
_entry.id   AF-A0A9W9BTT7-F1
#
_cell.length_a   1.000
_cell.length_b   1.000
_cell.length_c   1.000
_cell.angle_alpha   90.00
_cell.angle_beta   90.00
_cell.angle_gamma   90.00
#
_symmetry.space_group_name_H-M   'P 1'
#
loop_
_entity.id
_entity.type
_entity.pdbx_description
1 polymer ?
#
loop_
_entity_poly.entity_id
_entity_poly.type
_entity_poly.pdbx_seq_one_letter_code
_entity_poly.pdbx_strand_id
1 'polypeptide(L)'
;MAEESWKKMNCGPHNDEWTCVEGIGQAAADKASKKHWETWMTEEDIKQIASLGLSVAMKNPGFYTPENYERAARFLEWMTKRIHTNGNYTPVGMIEVMNEPVRSGRWKTEATDMRKNFYPKAFHRIQAMEDYLDVAESDRLHIQFMGKAWGARDPREYLPESDLIFFDSHRYLSFDNRIPGNKRPYIETACDDYMGENVYVGEWPLSVNSTLKNTDEFRVDGQETWYRNYWAAQVEPFEKSDGWFFWSWKCVGKVDWRWCYKSAVAASVILKDARKAAIISQCSRY
;
A
#
# COMPACT_ATOMS: atom_id res chain seq x y z
N MET A 1 -21.32 -17.68 -3.99
CA MET A 1 -22.12 -16.45 -4.22
C MET A 1 -21.58 -15.56 -5.35
N ALA A 2 -20.28 -15.63 -5.69
CA ALA A 2 -19.77 -14.99 -6.91
C ALA A 2 -20.27 -15.64 -8.20
N GLU A 3 -20.46 -16.97 -8.26
CA GLU A 3 -20.84 -17.65 -9.50
C GLU A 3 -22.18 -17.20 -10.12
N GLU A 4 -23.21 -16.93 -9.31
CA GLU A 4 -24.48 -16.39 -9.83
C GLU A 4 -24.34 -14.95 -10.30
N SER A 5 -23.59 -14.13 -9.57
CA SER A 5 -23.33 -12.73 -9.90
C SER A 5 -22.49 -12.64 -11.17
N TRP A 6 -21.47 -13.47 -11.27
CA TRP A 6 -20.62 -13.69 -12.43
C TRP A 6 -21.44 -14.15 -13.65
N LYS A 7 -22.34 -15.12 -13.48
CA LYS A 7 -23.30 -15.52 -14.52
C LYS A 7 -24.25 -14.37 -14.89
N LYS A 8 -24.75 -13.58 -13.92
CA LYS A 8 -25.62 -12.41 -14.13
C LYS A 8 -24.90 -11.24 -14.82
N MET A 9 -23.59 -11.13 -14.67
CA MET A 9 -22.72 -10.20 -15.41
C MET A 9 -22.33 -10.75 -16.80
N ASN A 10 -22.85 -11.92 -17.17
CA ASN A 10 -22.49 -12.66 -18.38
C ASN A 10 -21.01 -13.12 -18.40
N CYS A 11 -20.34 -13.08 -17.25
CA CYS A 11 -18.96 -13.52 -17.05
C CYS A 11 -18.83 -15.03 -16.82
N GLY A 12 -19.93 -15.78 -16.68
CA GLY A 12 -19.95 -17.22 -16.34
C GLY A 12 -18.89 -18.13 -17.00
N PRO A 13 -18.51 -17.92 -18.28
CA PRO A 13 -17.47 -18.69 -18.96
C PRO A 13 -16.01 -18.28 -18.64
N HIS A 14 -15.79 -17.19 -17.91
CA HIS A 14 -14.49 -16.55 -17.73
C HIS A 14 -13.93 -16.81 -16.32
N ASN A 15 -12.61 -16.93 -16.18
CA ASN A 15 -11.98 -17.33 -14.93
C ASN A 15 -11.55 -16.14 -14.05
N ASP A 16 -11.53 -14.94 -14.62
CA ASP A 16 -11.09 -13.72 -13.95
C ASP A 16 -11.77 -12.49 -14.57
N GLU A 17 -11.67 -11.36 -13.86
CA GLU A 17 -12.33 -10.11 -14.24
C GLU A 17 -11.77 -9.55 -15.54
N TRP A 18 -10.49 -9.79 -15.79
CA TRP A 18 -9.84 -9.41 -17.02
C TRP A 18 -10.45 -10.09 -18.24
N THR A 19 -10.50 -11.42 -18.23
CA THR A 19 -11.08 -12.24 -19.31
C THR A 19 -12.58 -12.07 -19.43
N CYS A 20 -13.29 -11.73 -18.33
CA CYS A 20 -14.69 -11.35 -18.43
C CYS A 20 -14.87 -10.02 -19.19
N VAL A 21 -14.17 -8.94 -18.78
CA VAL A 21 -14.32 -7.62 -19.40
C VAL A 21 -13.98 -7.65 -20.89
N GLU A 22 -12.94 -8.41 -21.25
CA GLU A 22 -12.56 -8.66 -22.64
C GLU A 22 -13.67 -9.40 -23.42
N GLY A 23 -14.33 -10.38 -22.80
CA GLY A 23 -15.40 -11.17 -23.40
C GLY A 23 -16.76 -10.47 -23.52
N ILE A 24 -17.16 -9.67 -22.53
CA ILE A 24 -18.49 -9.01 -22.48
C ILE A 24 -18.46 -7.57 -23.02
N GLY A 25 -17.27 -6.98 -23.18
CA GLY A 25 -17.06 -5.63 -23.65
C GLY A 25 -17.18 -4.57 -22.55
N GLN A 26 -16.36 -3.51 -22.67
CA GLN A 26 -16.17 -2.48 -21.63
C GLN A 26 -17.48 -1.82 -21.15
N ALA A 27 -18.38 -1.46 -22.07
CA ALA A 27 -19.64 -0.77 -21.71
C ALA A 27 -20.62 -1.65 -20.90
N ALA A 28 -20.61 -2.97 -21.15
CA ALA A 28 -21.43 -3.92 -20.41
C ALA A 28 -20.81 -4.21 -19.04
N ALA A 29 -19.48 -4.34 -18.99
CA ALA A 29 -18.73 -4.44 -17.74
C ALA A 29 -18.96 -3.23 -16.83
N ASP A 30 -18.82 -2.00 -17.34
CA ASP A 30 -18.98 -0.77 -16.54
C ASP A 30 -20.37 -0.66 -15.90
N LYS A 31 -21.43 -1.03 -16.64
CA LYS A 31 -22.81 -1.02 -16.14
C LYS A 31 -23.06 -2.10 -15.10
N ALA A 32 -22.48 -3.28 -15.27
CA ALA A 32 -22.61 -4.41 -14.36
C ALA A 32 -21.81 -4.19 -13.07
N SER A 33 -20.59 -3.66 -13.20
CA SER A 33 -19.69 -3.36 -12.09
C SER A 33 -20.18 -2.21 -11.21
N LYS A 34 -20.86 -1.19 -11.77
CA LYS A 34 -21.45 -0.11 -10.96
C LYS A 34 -22.50 -0.60 -9.96
N LYS A 35 -23.45 -1.43 -10.41
CA LYS A 35 -24.48 -2.03 -9.53
C LYS A 35 -23.87 -3.00 -8.51
N HIS A 36 -22.81 -3.70 -8.92
CA HIS A 36 -22.05 -4.59 -8.06
C HIS A 36 -21.34 -3.80 -6.95
N TRP A 37 -20.49 -2.82 -7.27
CA TRP A 37 -19.71 -2.04 -6.30
C TRP A 37 -20.56 -1.30 -5.26
N GLU A 38 -21.81 -0.95 -5.59
CA GLU A 38 -22.76 -0.30 -4.67
C GLU A 38 -23.36 -1.27 -3.63
N THR A 39 -23.30 -2.59 -3.82
CA THR A 39 -23.93 -3.59 -2.93
C THR A 39 -23.04 -4.78 -2.53
N TRP A 40 -21.82 -4.87 -3.06
CA TRP A 40 -21.05 -6.12 -3.14
C TRP A 40 -20.32 -6.55 -1.86
N MET A 41 -19.95 -5.62 -0.99
CA MET A 41 -19.15 -5.96 0.20
C MET A 41 -19.77 -5.33 1.44
N THR A 42 -20.44 -6.16 2.24
CA THR A 42 -20.97 -5.78 3.55
C THR A 42 -20.13 -6.40 4.67
N GLU A 43 -20.37 -5.98 5.92
CA GLU A 43 -19.67 -6.54 7.08
C GLU A 43 -19.92 -8.06 7.24
N GLU A 44 -21.05 -8.55 6.75
CA GLU A 44 -21.43 -9.97 6.82
C GLU A 44 -20.61 -10.81 5.83
N ASP A 45 -20.32 -10.28 4.65
CA ASP A 45 -19.47 -10.91 3.63
C ASP A 45 -18.02 -11.05 4.12
N ILE A 46 -17.48 -10.04 4.82
CA ILE A 46 -16.13 -10.06 5.39
C ILE A 46 -16.02 -11.13 6.49
N LYS A 47 -17.06 -11.27 7.34
CA LYS A 47 -17.12 -12.32 8.37
C LYS A 47 -17.21 -13.71 7.73
N GLN A 48 -17.94 -13.84 6.63
CA GLN A 48 -18.11 -15.11 5.94
C GLN A 48 -16.83 -15.54 5.20
N ILE A 49 -16.13 -14.62 4.51
CA ILE A 49 -14.83 -14.88 3.87
C ILE A 49 -13.78 -15.34 4.89
N ALA A 50 -13.72 -14.69 6.07
CA ALA A 50 -12.83 -15.09 7.16
C ALA A 50 -13.20 -16.47 7.73
N SER A 51 -14.49 -16.80 7.80
CA SER A 51 -14.97 -18.11 8.28
C SER A 51 -14.74 -19.27 7.29
N LEU A 52 -14.52 -18.96 6.01
CA LEU A 52 -14.32 -19.92 4.92
C LEU A 52 -12.84 -20.18 4.58
N GLY A 53 -11.90 -19.50 5.23
CA GLY A 53 -10.46 -19.72 5.04
C GLY A 53 -9.91 -19.36 3.66
N LEU A 54 -10.64 -18.57 2.86
CA LEU A 54 -10.25 -18.20 1.50
C LEU A 54 -9.24 -17.04 1.51
N SER A 55 -8.05 -17.28 0.97
CA SER A 55 -7.07 -16.25 0.58
C SER A 55 -6.86 -16.29 -0.94
N VAL A 56 -6.95 -15.15 -1.62
CA VAL A 56 -6.66 -15.05 -3.06
C VAL A 56 -5.15 -15.00 -3.24
N ALA A 57 -4.52 -16.16 -3.36
CA ALA A 57 -3.13 -16.28 -3.80
C ALA A 57 -3.11 -16.79 -5.24
N MET A 58 -2.97 -15.88 -6.22
CA MET A 58 -2.63 -16.31 -7.58
C MET A 58 -1.23 -16.93 -7.58
N LYS A 59 -1.11 -18.15 -8.12
CA LYS A 59 0.13 -18.94 -8.06
C LYS A 59 1.29 -18.29 -8.84
N ASN A 60 0.97 -17.60 -9.94
CA ASN A 60 1.91 -16.88 -10.81
C ASN A 60 1.39 -15.44 -11.03
N PRO A 61 2.29 -14.44 -11.07
CA PRO A 61 1.90 -13.05 -11.27
C PRO A 61 1.62 -12.76 -12.76
N GLY A 62 0.38 -12.39 -13.11
CA GLY A 62 -0.03 -12.15 -14.51
C GLY A 62 0.32 -10.76 -15.07
N PHE A 63 0.74 -9.81 -14.22
CA PHE A 63 0.97 -8.41 -14.62
C PHE A 63 2.20 -8.20 -15.51
N TYR A 64 3.21 -9.05 -15.41
CA TYR A 64 4.58 -8.80 -15.87
C TYR A 64 4.77 -9.13 -17.36
N THR A 65 4.00 -8.47 -18.23
CA THR A 65 4.08 -8.58 -19.69
C THR A 65 4.04 -7.21 -20.36
N PRO A 66 4.60 -7.06 -21.57
CA PRO A 66 4.58 -5.79 -22.30
C PRO A 66 3.18 -5.22 -22.52
N GLU A 67 2.19 -6.08 -22.79
CA GLU A 67 0.79 -5.70 -23.01
C GLU A 67 0.17 -5.13 -21.75
N ASN A 68 0.41 -5.76 -20.60
CA ASN A 68 -0.11 -5.32 -19.31
C ASN A 68 0.58 -4.04 -18.82
N TYR A 69 1.88 -3.88 -19.08
CA TYR A 69 2.58 -2.62 -18.85
C TYR A 69 2.01 -1.47 -19.68
N GLU A 70 1.70 -1.70 -20.96
CA GLU A 70 1.08 -0.68 -21.81
C GLU A 70 -0.31 -0.30 -21.30
N ARG A 71 -1.12 -1.28 -20.88
CA ARG A 71 -2.43 -1.02 -20.29
C ARG A 71 -2.35 -0.19 -19.01
N ALA A 72 -1.44 -0.54 -18.11
CA ALA A 72 -1.23 0.21 -16.87
C ALA A 72 -0.70 1.63 -17.14
N ALA A 73 0.22 1.77 -18.10
CA ALA A 73 0.72 3.07 -18.53
C ALA A 73 -0.40 3.98 -19.10
N ARG A 74 -1.32 3.42 -19.90
CA ARG A 74 -2.51 4.15 -20.39
C ARG A 74 -3.44 4.56 -19.26
N PHE A 75 -3.59 3.71 -18.24
CA PHE A 75 -4.37 4.07 -17.06
C PHE A 75 -3.72 5.24 -16.30
N LEU A 76 -2.40 5.21 -16.08
CA LEU A 76 -1.67 6.30 -15.42
C LEU A 76 -1.73 7.60 -16.23
N GLU A 77 -1.59 7.52 -17.55
CA GLU A 77 -1.79 8.66 -18.47
C GLU A 77 -3.21 9.24 -18.34
N TRP A 78 -4.24 8.39 -18.36
CA TRP A 78 -5.64 8.82 -18.19
C TRP A 78 -5.90 9.43 -16.81
N MET A 79 -5.34 8.83 -15.74
CA MET A 79 -5.46 9.36 -14.38
C MET A 79 -4.75 10.69 -14.22
N THR A 80 -3.56 10.85 -14.79
CA THR A 80 -2.82 12.13 -14.82
C THR A 80 -3.66 13.21 -15.46
N LYS A 81 -4.24 12.94 -16.64
CA LYS A 81 -5.17 13.86 -17.28
C LYS A 81 -6.35 14.19 -16.38
N ARG A 82 -6.94 13.18 -15.74
CA ARG A 82 -8.09 13.38 -14.85
C ARG A 82 -7.74 14.23 -13.63
N ILE A 83 -6.56 14.06 -13.04
CA ILE A 83 -6.09 14.85 -11.90
C ILE A 83 -6.01 16.34 -12.28
N HIS A 84 -5.39 16.65 -13.42
CA HIS A 84 -5.20 18.03 -13.88
C HIS A 84 -6.44 18.70 -14.47
N THR A 85 -7.45 17.94 -14.89
CA THR A 85 -8.63 18.49 -15.59
C THR A 85 -9.94 18.40 -14.81
N ASN A 86 -9.93 17.79 -13.62
CA ASN A 86 -11.12 17.66 -12.79
C ASN A 86 -10.85 18.22 -11.38
N GLY A 87 -11.57 19.30 -11.02
CA GLY A 87 -11.40 20.02 -9.76
C GLY A 87 -11.63 19.20 -8.48
N ASN A 88 -12.19 17.99 -8.58
CA ASN A 88 -12.24 17.08 -7.43
C ASN A 88 -10.87 16.50 -7.04
N TYR A 89 -9.87 16.59 -7.92
CA TYR A 89 -8.52 16.08 -7.71
C TYR A 89 -7.48 17.18 -7.45
N THR A 90 -7.89 18.44 -7.30
CA THR A 90 -6.99 19.56 -6.97
C THR A 90 -6.03 19.31 -5.80
N PRO A 91 -6.37 18.56 -4.72
CA PRO A 91 -5.40 18.31 -3.65
C PRO A 91 -4.39 17.18 -3.95
N VAL A 92 -4.47 16.51 -5.11
CA VAL A 92 -3.57 15.41 -5.46
C VAL A 92 -2.25 15.97 -5.99
N GLY A 93 -1.18 15.79 -5.22
CA GLY A 93 0.19 16.17 -5.62
C GLY A 93 1.13 14.99 -5.91
N MET A 94 0.66 13.75 -5.77
CA MET A 94 1.47 12.54 -5.96
C MET A 94 0.62 11.38 -6.47
N ILE A 95 1.18 10.55 -7.35
CA ILE A 95 0.58 9.29 -7.81
C ILE A 95 1.57 8.14 -7.67
N GLU A 96 1.13 7.02 -7.08
CA GLU A 96 1.93 5.79 -7.01
C GLU A 96 1.71 4.93 -8.26
N VAL A 97 2.80 4.52 -8.89
CA VAL A 97 2.78 3.77 -10.16
C VAL A 97 2.28 2.34 -9.99
N MET A 98 2.67 1.67 -8.90
CA MET A 98 2.24 0.31 -8.61
C MET A 98 2.59 -0.07 -7.18
N ASN A 99 1.56 -0.47 -6.43
CA ASN A 99 1.72 -0.98 -5.08
C ASN A 99 2.24 -2.43 -5.07
N GLU A 100 3.10 -2.75 -4.10
CA GLU A 100 3.56 -4.10 -3.74
C GLU A 100 3.90 -5.05 -4.92
N PRO A 101 4.83 -4.70 -5.83
CA PRO A 101 5.21 -5.60 -6.92
C PRO A 101 5.83 -6.89 -6.40
N VAL A 102 6.01 -7.87 -7.28
CA VAL A 102 6.62 -9.14 -6.92
C VAL A 102 8.03 -8.95 -6.38
N ARG A 103 8.33 -9.64 -5.28
CA ARG A 103 9.65 -9.59 -4.65
C ARG A 103 10.64 -10.45 -5.44
N SER A 104 11.84 -9.89 -5.63
CA SER A 104 12.90 -10.50 -6.47
C SER A 104 13.44 -11.83 -5.96
N GLY A 105 13.19 -12.18 -4.69
CA GLY A 105 13.59 -13.47 -4.11
C GLY A 105 12.86 -14.65 -4.75
N ARG A 106 11.58 -14.48 -5.11
CA ARG A 106 10.79 -15.51 -5.80
C ARG A 106 10.63 -15.24 -7.31
N TRP A 107 10.56 -13.97 -7.69
CA TRP A 107 10.21 -13.53 -9.05
C TRP A 107 11.27 -12.57 -9.59
N LYS A 108 12.51 -13.06 -9.71
CA LYS A 108 13.67 -12.23 -10.07
C LYS A 108 13.54 -11.63 -11.47
N THR A 109 13.09 -12.42 -12.43
CA THR A 109 12.96 -12.02 -13.84
C THR A 109 11.88 -10.96 -13.98
N GLU A 110 10.70 -11.20 -13.40
CA GLU A 110 9.54 -10.33 -13.41
C GLU A 110 9.84 -9.00 -12.72
N ALA A 111 10.43 -9.04 -11.51
CA ALA A 111 10.81 -7.82 -10.81
C ALA A 111 11.79 -6.98 -11.63
N THR A 112 12.78 -7.62 -12.27
CA THR A 112 13.79 -6.93 -13.09
C THR A 112 13.20 -6.37 -14.37
N ASP A 113 12.37 -7.15 -15.06
CA ASP A 113 11.67 -6.73 -16.27
C ASP A 113 10.78 -5.52 -16.00
N MET A 114 10.02 -5.53 -14.92
CA MET A 114 9.18 -4.41 -14.51
C MET A 114 10.00 -3.15 -14.19
N ARG A 115 11.06 -3.26 -13.37
CA ARG A 115 11.90 -2.09 -13.05
C ARG A 115 12.55 -1.51 -14.31
N LYS A 116 12.91 -2.36 -15.27
CA LYS A 116 13.56 -1.94 -16.53
C LYS A 116 12.59 -1.36 -17.56
N ASN A 117 11.41 -1.95 -17.70
CA ASN A 117 10.52 -1.72 -18.86
C ASN A 117 9.20 -1.05 -18.50
N PHE A 118 8.73 -1.16 -17.26
CA PHE A 118 7.47 -0.57 -16.82
C PHE A 118 7.67 0.73 -16.06
N TYR A 119 8.52 0.77 -15.03
CA TYR A 119 8.70 1.97 -14.21
C TYR A 119 9.16 3.21 -15.01
N PRO A 120 10.16 3.13 -15.90
CA PRO A 120 10.54 4.27 -16.72
C PRO A 120 9.44 4.65 -17.72
N LYS A 121 8.74 3.65 -18.28
CA LYS A 121 7.59 3.89 -19.17
C LYS A 121 6.48 4.66 -18.44
N ALA A 122 6.15 4.27 -17.22
CA ALA A 122 5.13 4.93 -16.40
C ALA A 122 5.52 6.37 -16.10
N PHE A 123 6.76 6.61 -15.67
CA PHE A 123 7.30 7.96 -15.45
C PHE A 123 7.13 8.85 -16.69
N HIS A 124 7.62 8.39 -17.85
CA HIS A 124 7.56 9.18 -19.08
C HIS A 124 6.13 9.39 -19.58
N ARG A 125 5.21 8.45 -19.35
CA ARG A 125 3.80 8.59 -19.75
C ARG A 125 3.04 9.62 -18.91
N ILE A 126 3.33 9.69 -17.62
CA ILE A 126 2.79 10.73 -16.74
C ILE A 126 3.34 12.09 -17.19
N GLN A 127 4.66 12.22 -17.31
CA GLN A 127 5.31 13.47 -17.72
C GLN A 127 4.86 13.94 -19.11
N ALA A 128 4.74 13.04 -20.09
CA ALA A 128 4.26 13.40 -21.43
C ALA A 128 2.80 13.89 -21.44
N MET A 129 1.95 13.40 -20.53
CA MET A 129 0.59 13.92 -20.39
C MET A 129 0.58 15.29 -19.73
N GLU A 130 1.46 15.54 -18.76
CA GLU A 130 1.63 16.86 -18.16
C GLU A 130 2.19 17.88 -19.16
N ASP A 131 3.13 17.46 -20.01
CA ASP A 131 3.60 18.25 -21.16
C ASP A 131 2.44 18.57 -22.12
N TYR A 132 1.62 17.57 -22.47
CA TYR A 132 0.47 17.74 -23.36
C TYR A 132 -0.59 18.71 -22.81
N LEU A 133 -0.71 18.80 -21.49
CA LEU A 133 -1.66 19.68 -20.80
C LEU A 133 -1.05 21.04 -20.43
N ASP A 134 0.21 21.30 -20.81
CA ASP A 134 0.97 22.51 -20.44
C ASP A 134 0.99 22.75 -18.92
N VAL A 135 1.13 21.68 -18.12
CA VAL A 135 1.21 21.78 -16.65
C VAL A 135 2.53 22.44 -16.27
N ALA A 136 2.43 23.50 -15.45
CA ALA A 136 3.59 24.19 -14.91
C ALA A 136 4.48 23.23 -14.11
N GLU A 137 5.80 23.42 -14.16
CA GLU A 137 6.76 22.54 -13.46
C GLU A 137 6.47 22.42 -11.96
N SER A 138 6.06 23.52 -11.31
CA SER A 138 5.68 23.55 -9.89
C SER A 138 4.41 22.77 -9.56
N ASP A 139 3.58 22.49 -10.56
CA ASP A 139 2.27 21.87 -10.43
C ASP A 139 2.28 20.42 -10.94
N ARG A 140 3.45 19.91 -11.35
CA ARG A 140 3.61 18.52 -11.78
C ARG A 140 3.44 17.56 -10.61
N LEU A 141 2.90 16.39 -10.93
CA LEU A 141 2.76 15.30 -9.99
C LEU A 141 4.13 14.77 -9.61
N HIS A 142 4.33 14.59 -8.31
CA HIS A 142 5.32 13.65 -7.82
C HIS A 142 4.89 12.23 -8.22
N ILE A 143 5.85 11.38 -8.55
CA ILE A 143 5.62 10.03 -9.04
C ILE A 143 6.29 9.07 -8.05
N GLN A 144 5.48 8.26 -7.39
CA GLN A 144 5.92 7.36 -6.34
C GLN A 144 6.10 5.93 -6.89
N PHE A 145 7.17 5.27 -6.45
CA PHE A 145 7.46 3.87 -6.78
C PHE A 145 7.79 3.08 -5.51
N MET A 146 7.49 1.78 -5.50
CA MET A 146 7.96 0.91 -4.41
C MET A 146 9.49 0.90 -4.35
N GLY A 147 10.03 1.33 -3.21
CA GLY A 147 11.46 1.54 -2.97
C GLY A 147 12.24 0.25 -2.71
N LYS A 148 13.56 0.39 -2.59
CA LYS A 148 14.51 -0.74 -2.41
C LYS A 148 14.14 -1.67 -1.23
N ALA A 149 13.57 -1.12 -0.16
CA ALA A 149 13.23 -1.82 1.06
C ALA A 149 12.13 -2.88 0.88
N TRP A 150 11.28 -2.74 -0.14
CA TRP A 150 10.22 -3.70 -0.46
C TRP A 150 10.75 -5.09 -0.84
N GLY A 151 11.92 -5.14 -1.47
CA GLY A 151 12.57 -6.39 -1.91
C GLY A 151 12.37 -6.73 -3.39
N ALA A 152 11.80 -5.81 -4.16
CA ALA A 152 11.85 -5.84 -5.62
C ALA A 152 13.19 -5.30 -6.18
N ARG A 153 14.22 -5.08 -5.35
CA ARG A 153 15.47 -4.33 -5.66
C ARG A 153 15.24 -2.84 -5.89
N ASP A 154 16.30 -2.08 -6.14
CA ASP A 154 16.23 -0.63 -6.23
C ASP A 154 15.72 -0.17 -7.62
N PRO A 155 14.56 0.54 -7.69
CA PRO A 155 14.06 1.10 -8.95
C PRO A 155 14.93 2.22 -9.53
N ARG A 156 15.78 2.87 -8.73
CA ARG A 156 16.70 3.92 -9.20
C ARG A 156 17.66 3.45 -10.30
N GLU A 157 17.91 2.14 -10.40
CA GLU A 157 18.75 1.54 -11.44
C GLU A 157 18.30 1.89 -12.88
N TYR A 158 16.99 2.12 -13.09
CA TYR A 158 16.43 2.33 -14.42
C TYR A 158 15.60 3.62 -14.54
N LEU A 159 15.31 4.30 -13.43
CA LEU A 159 14.60 5.57 -13.43
C LEU A 159 15.54 6.74 -13.77
N PRO A 160 15.05 7.82 -14.40
CA PRO A 160 15.83 9.03 -14.58
C PRO A 160 16.06 9.73 -13.22
N GLU A 161 17.12 10.53 -13.14
CA GLU A 161 17.29 11.46 -12.01
C GLU A 161 16.24 12.58 -12.11
N SER A 162 15.42 12.74 -11.08
CA SER A 162 14.35 13.75 -11.05
C SER A 162 13.87 14.01 -9.62
N ASP A 163 13.68 15.28 -9.28
CA ASP A 163 13.11 15.72 -8.00
C ASP A 163 11.60 15.39 -7.86
N LEU A 164 10.96 14.94 -8.94
CA LEU A 164 9.58 14.47 -8.92
C LEU A 164 9.45 13.04 -8.39
N ILE A 165 10.56 12.31 -8.22
CA ILE A 165 10.51 10.88 -7.87
C ILE A 165 10.57 10.68 -6.37
N PHE A 166 9.55 10.00 -5.86
CA PHE A 166 9.45 9.54 -4.48
C PHE A 166 9.37 8.02 -4.43
N PHE A 167 9.63 7.46 -3.25
CA PHE A 167 9.59 6.04 -3.02
C PHE A 167 8.67 5.69 -1.86
N ASP A 168 8.08 4.50 -1.93
CA ASP A 168 7.30 3.92 -0.85
C ASP A 168 8.07 2.78 -0.17
N SER A 169 7.99 2.72 1.15
CA SER A 169 8.42 1.57 1.95
C SER A 169 7.28 1.06 2.83
N HIS A 170 7.04 -0.24 2.75
CA HIS A 170 6.12 -0.93 3.67
C HIS A 170 6.89 -1.59 4.80
N ARG A 171 6.51 -1.27 6.05
CA ARG A 171 7.19 -1.70 7.27
C ARG A 171 6.29 -2.53 8.16
N TYR A 172 6.31 -3.83 7.91
CA TYR A 172 5.56 -4.84 8.65
C TYR A 172 6.47 -5.65 9.59
N LEU A 173 6.72 -5.15 10.80
CA LEU A 173 7.39 -5.94 11.86
C LEU A 173 6.55 -7.16 12.29
N SER A 174 5.28 -7.22 11.86
CA SER A 174 4.37 -8.35 12.02
C SER A 174 4.81 -9.66 11.36
N PHE A 175 5.64 -9.58 10.32
CA PHE A 175 6.12 -10.75 9.59
C PHE A 175 7.62 -10.97 9.75
N ASP A 176 8.27 -10.20 10.62
CA ASP A 176 9.68 -10.34 10.91
C ASP A 176 9.91 -11.36 12.02
N ASN A 177 10.36 -12.56 11.63
CA ASN A 177 10.70 -13.64 12.57
C ASN A 177 12.11 -13.51 13.17
N ARG A 178 12.84 -12.44 12.85
CA ARG A 178 14.22 -12.21 13.32
C ARG A 178 14.29 -11.38 14.60
N ILE A 179 13.24 -10.60 14.89
CA ILE A 179 13.16 -9.78 16.10
C ILE A 179 12.94 -10.71 17.30
N PRO A 180 13.82 -10.70 18.33
CA PRO A 180 13.61 -11.50 19.52
C PRO A 180 12.27 -11.19 20.19
N GLY A 181 11.60 -12.23 20.73
CA GLY A 181 10.20 -12.15 21.15
C GLY A 181 9.92 -11.46 22.48
N ASN A 182 10.54 -10.33 22.74
CA ASN A 182 10.29 -9.47 23.90
C ASN A 182 10.30 -7.98 23.49
N LYS A 183 9.77 -7.10 24.35
CA LYS A 183 9.50 -5.69 24.01
C LYS A 183 10.70 -4.85 23.58
N ARG A 184 11.89 -5.08 24.15
CA ARG A 184 13.04 -4.20 23.95
C ARG A 184 13.55 -4.21 22.50
N PRO A 185 13.80 -5.37 21.87
CA PRO A 185 14.23 -5.44 20.48
C PRO A 185 13.24 -4.86 19.47
N TYR A 186 11.94 -4.81 19.79
CA TYR A 186 10.97 -4.12 18.94
C TYR A 186 11.16 -2.61 18.97
N ILE A 187 11.47 -2.02 20.13
CA ILE A 187 11.79 -0.59 20.23
C ILE A 187 13.11 -0.30 19.50
N GLU A 188 14.16 -1.10 19.74
CA GLU A 188 15.46 -0.95 19.05
C GLU A 188 15.29 -1.04 17.54
N THR A 189 14.58 -2.06 17.04
CA THR A 189 14.30 -2.22 15.61
C THR A 189 13.50 -1.05 15.04
N ALA A 190 12.48 -0.57 15.76
CA ALA A 190 11.68 0.56 15.33
C ALA A 190 12.48 1.86 15.26
N CYS A 191 13.43 2.08 16.16
CA CYS A 191 14.26 3.28 16.20
C CYS A 191 15.32 3.35 15.09
N ASP A 192 15.80 2.19 14.62
CA ASP A 192 16.77 2.08 13.53
C ASP A 192 16.12 2.08 12.13
N ASP A 193 14.79 2.16 12.05
CA ASP A 193 14.00 1.96 10.84
C ASP A 193 13.90 3.23 9.95
N TYR A 194 15.00 3.97 9.80
CA TYR A 194 15.11 5.08 8.83
C TYR A 194 15.14 4.54 7.39
N MET A 195 14.25 5.04 6.52
CA MET A 195 14.05 4.47 5.19
C MET A 195 14.78 5.20 4.06
N GLY A 196 15.24 6.43 4.31
CA GLY A 196 15.98 7.27 3.36
C GLY A 196 15.25 8.55 2.97
N GLU A 197 15.92 9.38 2.18
CA GLU A 197 15.37 10.59 1.57
C GLU A 197 14.53 10.27 0.33
N ASN A 198 13.54 11.10 0.07
CA ASN A 198 12.45 10.91 -0.89
C ASN A 198 11.70 9.59 -0.66
N VAL A 199 11.53 9.18 0.60
CA VAL A 199 10.84 7.94 0.99
C VAL A 199 9.74 8.23 2.00
N TYR A 200 8.51 7.87 1.63
CA TYR A 200 7.40 7.74 2.57
C TYR A 200 7.29 6.30 3.05
N VAL A 201 6.92 6.12 4.32
CA VAL A 201 6.53 4.81 4.85
C VAL A 201 5.03 4.63 4.65
N GLY A 202 4.61 4.16 3.46
CA GLY A 202 3.23 4.13 3.00
C GLY A 202 2.34 3.09 3.67
N GLU A 203 2.93 2.02 4.22
CA GLU A 203 2.17 1.04 4.99
C GLU A 203 2.93 0.52 6.20
N TRP A 204 2.32 0.64 7.37
CA TRP A 204 2.81 0.03 8.60
C TRP A 204 1.69 -0.05 9.67
N PRO A 205 1.63 -1.14 10.45
CA PRO A 205 0.78 -1.27 11.63
C PRO A 205 1.60 -1.18 12.92
N LEU A 206 0.94 -1.18 14.08
CA LEU A 206 1.57 -1.44 15.38
C LEU A 206 1.75 -2.94 15.67
N SER A 207 1.36 -3.82 14.76
CA SER A 207 1.37 -5.25 15.04
C SER A 207 2.80 -5.79 15.10
N VAL A 208 3.06 -6.58 16.14
CA VAL A 208 4.30 -7.37 16.30
C VAL A 208 4.17 -8.71 15.58
N ASN A 209 5.24 -9.51 15.60
CA ASN A 209 5.27 -10.83 14.98
C ASN A 209 3.97 -11.61 15.22
N SER A 210 3.39 -12.14 14.13
CA SER A 210 2.10 -12.81 14.14
C SER A 210 1.99 -14.00 15.10
N THR A 211 3.11 -14.65 15.44
CA THR A 211 3.19 -15.74 16.42
C THR A 211 3.20 -15.25 17.87
N LEU A 212 3.59 -13.99 18.10
CA LEU A 212 3.72 -13.38 19.42
C LEU A 212 2.53 -12.49 19.79
N LYS A 213 1.76 -12.01 18.81
CA LYS A 213 0.72 -10.98 18.99
C LYS A 213 -0.37 -11.28 20.03
N ASN A 214 -0.52 -12.53 20.47
CA ASN A 214 -1.52 -12.95 21.46
C ASN A 214 -0.92 -13.41 22.80
N THR A 215 0.41 -13.31 22.98
CA THR A 215 1.05 -13.63 24.26
C THR A 215 0.75 -12.55 25.29
N ASP A 216 0.97 -12.84 26.57
CA ASP A 216 0.81 -11.83 27.63
C ASP A 216 1.70 -10.60 27.44
N GLU A 217 2.83 -10.76 26.75
CA GLU A 217 3.75 -9.67 26.43
C GLU A 217 3.16 -8.68 25.41
N PHE A 218 2.38 -9.15 24.43
CA PHE A 218 1.98 -8.36 23.26
C PHE A 218 0.49 -8.36 22.93
N ARG A 219 -0.34 -9.02 23.74
CA ARG A 219 -1.81 -8.94 23.59
C ARG A 219 -2.26 -7.48 23.65
N VAL A 220 -3.38 -7.19 23.01
CA VAL A 220 -3.92 -5.82 22.93
C VAL A 220 -4.31 -5.27 24.31
N ASP A 221 -4.93 -6.10 25.16
CA ASP A 221 -5.46 -5.65 26.44
C ASP A 221 -4.36 -5.53 27.51
N GLY A 222 -4.19 -4.34 28.06
CA GLY A 222 -3.24 -4.05 29.14
C GLY A 222 -1.82 -3.75 28.69
N GLN A 223 -1.57 -3.63 27.39
CA GLN A 223 -0.26 -3.28 26.82
C GLN A 223 -0.22 -1.89 26.16
N GLU A 224 -1.26 -1.08 26.34
CA GLU A 224 -1.48 0.20 25.65
C GLU A 224 -0.34 1.20 25.89
N THR A 225 0.20 1.23 27.11
CA THR A 225 1.32 2.11 27.46
C THR A 225 2.59 1.75 26.70
N TRP A 226 2.89 0.45 26.57
CA TRP A 226 4.06 0.03 25.80
C TRP A 226 3.87 0.31 24.31
N TYR A 227 2.71 -0.03 23.77
CA TYR A 227 2.40 0.23 22.37
C TYR A 227 2.37 1.72 22.01
N ARG A 228 2.06 2.61 22.95
CA ARG A 228 2.19 4.07 22.77
C ARG A 228 3.65 4.49 22.57
N ASN A 229 4.55 3.92 23.36
CA ASN A 229 5.99 4.19 23.21
C ASN A 229 6.55 3.56 21.92
N TYR A 230 6.08 2.35 21.58
CA TYR A 230 6.44 1.67 20.34
C TYR A 230 5.94 2.40 19.09
N TRP A 231 4.71 2.91 19.10
CA TRP A 231 4.20 3.80 18.05
C TRP A 231 5.13 5.00 17.85
N ALA A 232 5.50 5.69 18.93
CA ALA A 232 6.39 6.84 18.85
C ALA A 232 7.80 6.47 18.36
N ALA A 233 8.31 5.31 18.76
CA ALA A 233 9.59 4.78 18.29
C ALA A 233 9.59 4.46 16.78
N GLN A 234 8.47 3.99 16.23
CA GLN A 234 8.31 3.80 14.78
C GLN A 234 8.21 5.14 14.04
N VAL A 235 7.41 6.09 14.57
CA VAL A 235 7.19 7.39 13.93
C VAL A 235 8.46 8.23 13.85
N GLU A 236 9.33 8.20 14.87
CA GLU A 236 10.53 9.05 14.89
C GLU A 236 11.43 8.91 13.64
N PRO A 237 11.88 7.72 13.23
CA PRO A 237 12.66 7.59 11.99
C PRO A 237 11.82 7.75 10.72
N PHE A 238 10.50 7.53 10.76
CA PHE A 238 9.64 7.78 9.61
C PHE A 238 9.49 9.28 9.32
N GLU A 239 9.46 10.12 10.35
CA GLU A 239 9.49 11.59 10.24
C GLU A 239 10.90 12.13 9.89
N LYS A 240 11.96 11.32 10.07
CA LYS A 240 13.30 11.62 9.52
C LYS A 240 13.42 11.22 8.06
N SER A 241 12.58 10.28 7.62
CA SER A 241 12.27 10.07 6.19
C SER A 241 11.28 11.18 5.79
N ASP A 242 10.48 11.03 4.74
CA ASP A 242 9.56 12.11 4.32
C ASP A 242 8.16 12.02 4.92
N GLY A 243 7.89 10.98 5.72
CA GLY A 243 6.65 10.81 6.45
C GLY A 243 6.10 9.39 6.37
N TRP A 244 4.83 9.23 6.74
CA TRP A 244 4.24 7.92 6.93
C TRP A 244 2.72 7.90 6.75
N PHE A 245 2.20 6.73 6.39
CA PHE A 245 0.78 6.43 6.28
C PHE A 245 0.47 5.13 7.03
N PHE A 246 -0.35 5.25 8.08
CA PHE A 246 -0.66 4.09 8.92
C PHE A 246 -1.62 3.14 8.22
N TRP A 247 -1.26 1.86 8.16
CA TRP A 247 -2.13 0.81 7.65
C TRP A 247 -2.95 0.21 8.79
N SER A 248 -4.23 0.55 8.97
CA SER A 248 -5.13 1.36 8.12
C SER A 248 -5.93 2.36 8.97
N TRP A 249 -6.67 3.28 8.35
CA TRP A 249 -7.49 4.25 9.09
C TRP A 249 -8.53 3.60 10.02
N LYS A 250 -9.25 2.58 9.53
CA LYS A 250 -10.30 1.86 10.27
C LYS A 250 -10.34 0.38 9.86
N CYS A 251 -10.71 -0.49 10.80
CA CYS A 251 -11.04 -1.88 10.50
C CYS A 251 -12.54 -2.16 10.71
N VAL A 252 -13.05 -3.20 10.07
CA VAL A 252 -14.42 -3.70 10.21
C VAL A 252 -14.39 -5.03 10.98
N GLY A 253 -15.31 -5.25 11.92
CA GLY A 253 -15.38 -6.48 12.72
C GLY A 253 -14.56 -6.43 14.02
N LYS A 254 -13.82 -7.51 14.35
CA LYS A 254 -13.01 -7.57 15.58
C LYS A 254 -11.91 -6.51 15.54
N VAL A 255 -12.05 -5.48 16.36
CA VAL A 255 -11.15 -4.33 16.38
C VAL A 255 -9.83 -4.68 17.08
N ASP A 256 -8.83 -5.05 16.29
CA ASP A 256 -7.44 -5.05 16.74
C ASP A 256 -6.85 -3.68 16.44
N TRP A 257 -6.78 -2.81 17.45
CA TRP A 257 -6.33 -1.42 17.25
C TRP A 257 -4.90 -1.32 16.71
N ARG A 258 -4.11 -2.40 16.72
CA ARG A 258 -2.78 -2.40 16.10
C ARG A 258 -2.81 -2.24 14.57
N TRP A 259 -3.97 -2.44 13.96
CA TRP A 259 -4.20 -2.32 12.51
C TRP A 259 -5.18 -1.20 12.15
N CYS A 260 -5.73 -0.48 13.14
CA CYS A 260 -6.80 0.50 12.94
C CYS A 260 -6.47 1.81 13.66
N TYR A 261 -5.97 2.81 12.93
CA TYR A 261 -5.52 4.09 13.47
C TYR A 261 -6.58 4.75 14.36
N LYS A 262 -7.83 4.84 13.86
CA LYS A 262 -8.94 5.45 14.61
C LYS A 262 -9.18 4.74 15.95
N SER A 263 -9.08 3.42 15.99
CA SER A 263 -9.26 2.65 17.22
C SER A 263 -8.05 2.76 18.15
N ALA A 264 -6.84 2.85 17.61
CA ALA A 264 -5.63 3.09 18.39
C ALA A 264 -5.65 4.46 19.07
N VAL A 265 -6.18 5.49 18.39
CA VAL A 265 -6.43 6.81 18.99
C VAL A 265 -7.48 6.73 20.09
N ALA A 266 -8.58 5.99 19.87
CA ALA A 266 -9.62 5.80 20.89
C ALA A 266 -9.09 5.05 22.13
N ALA A 267 -8.20 4.08 21.94
CA ALA A 267 -7.50 3.36 23.00
C ALA A 267 -6.36 4.17 23.65
N SER A 268 -6.14 5.41 23.22
CA SER A 268 -5.03 6.27 23.67
C SER A 268 -3.63 5.67 23.43
N VAL A 269 -3.50 4.73 22.49
CA VAL A 269 -2.22 4.18 22.05
C VAL A 269 -1.54 5.14 21.08
N ILE A 270 -2.28 5.63 20.09
CA ILE A 270 -1.85 6.71 19.22
C ILE A 270 -2.36 8.03 19.82
N LEU A 271 -1.49 9.04 19.90
CA LEU A 271 -1.89 10.34 20.41
C LEU A 271 -2.74 11.10 19.38
N LYS A 272 -3.72 11.87 19.87
CA LYS A 272 -4.56 12.74 19.00
C LYS A 272 -3.76 13.78 18.22
N ASP A 273 -2.59 14.16 18.72
CA ASP A 273 -1.64 15.02 18.05
C ASP A 273 -0.38 14.19 17.76
N ALA A 274 -0.23 13.77 16.50
CA ALA A 274 0.87 12.92 16.07
C ALA A 274 2.25 13.56 16.27
N ARG A 275 2.34 14.91 16.25
CA ARG A 275 3.59 15.66 16.48
C ARG A 275 4.18 15.43 17.86
N LYS A 276 3.37 14.94 18.81
CA LYS A 276 3.84 14.58 20.15
C LYS A 276 4.59 13.26 20.20
N ALA A 277 4.64 12.48 19.10
CA ALA A 277 5.45 11.27 19.00
C ALA A 277 6.91 11.54 19.39
N ALA A 278 7.52 12.60 18.84
CA ALA A 278 8.91 12.97 19.12
C ALA A 278 9.19 13.26 20.62
N ILE A 279 8.17 13.66 21.38
CA ILE A 279 8.31 13.97 22.82
C ILE A 279 8.34 12.68 23.65
N ILE A 280 7.60 11.66 23.23
CA ILE A 280 7.43 10.41 23.99
C ILE A 280 8.25 9.25 23.42
N SER A 281 8.84 9.43 22.24
CA SER A 281 9.74 8.44 21.64
C SER A 281 10.87 8.13 22.60
N GLN A 282 11.18 6.84 22.69
CA GLN A 282 12.23 6.35 23.57
C GLN A 282 13.54 6.09 22.84
N CYS A 283 13.66 6.41 21.55
CA CYS A 283 14.83 6.06 20.75
C CYS A 283 16.16 6.61 21.29
N SER A 284 16.15 7.75 21.97
CA SER A 284 17.36 8.27 22.63
C SER A 284 17.83 7.46 23.87
N ARG A 285 17.03 6.50 24.33
CA ARG A 285 17.30 5.67 25.52
C ARG A 285 17.72 4.24 25.17
N TYR A 286 17.67 3.88 23.89
CA TYR A 286 18.02 2.58 23.36
C TYR A 286 19.21 2.74 22.43
#